data_AF-A0A448TAP0-F1
#
_entry.id   AF-A0A448TAP0-F1
#
_cell.length_a   1.000
_cell.length_b   1.000
_cell.length_c   1.000
_cell.angle_alpha   90.00
_cell.angle_beta   90.00
_cell.angle_gamma   90.00
#
_symmetry.space_group_name_H-M   'P 1'
#
loop_
_entity.id
_entity.type
_entity.pdbx_description
1 polymer ?
#
loop_
_entity_poly.entity_id
_entity_poly.type
_entity_poly.pdbx_seq_one_letter_code
_entity_poly.pdbx_strand_id
1 'polypeptide(L)'
;MKKYLMLCSLWFLSACFNESYDFRGKEFEEPVQAILLESDKIYFIGSTIDAIFDKTLTDNTKASDVIYFLNKLLQSPYGRKISNHRITLAIYDENIQIQYSPQFIAKNLTMSDIQALQKLGFEFSHSKEYLWKSYAGLGGKITQFKNRKEILEKYKFKQPIIAKAKSYQKSIEFSFDDTISVIAAPITIPASIILLPFFNDAPQ
;
A
#
# COMPACT_ATOMS: atom_id res chain seq x y z
N MET A 1 2.23 52.26 -25.07
CA MET A 1 1.88 52.12 -23.65
C MET A 1 0.38 52.35 -23.55
N LYS A 2 -0.50 51.51 -22.99
CA LYS A 2 -0.43 50.60 -21.84
C LYS A 2 -1.19 49.30 -22.16
N LYS A 3 -0.66 48.20 -21.63
CA LYS A 3 -1.25 46.85 -21.57
C LYS A 3 -2.40 46.87 -20.55
N TYR A 4 -3.55 46.27 -20.87
CA TYR A 4 -4.49 45.81 -19.85
C TYR A 4 -4.73 44.32 -20.07
N LEU A 5 -3.96 43.56 -19.30
CA LEU A 5 -4.05 42.12 -19.14
C LEU A 5 -5.37 41.84 -18.39
N MET A 6 -6.32 41.21 -19.06
CA MET A 6 -7.57 40.77 -18.44
C MET A 6 -7.24 39.60 -17.52
N LEU A 7 -7.26 39.87 -16.21
CA LEU A 7 -7.01 38.90 -15.14
C LEU A 7 -8.15 37.86 -15.13
N CYS A 8 -7.88 36.66 -15.64
CA CYS A 8 -8.70 35.49 -15.36
C CYS A 8 -8.48 35.07 -13.91
N SER A 9 -9.22 35.67 -12.97
CA SER A 9 -9.39 35.14 -11.63
C SER A 9 -10.24 33.87 -11.71
N LEU A 10 -9.62 32.73 -12.03
CA LEU A 10 -10.20 31.45 -11.67
C LEU A 10 -10.07 31.31 -10.16
N TRP A 11 -11.18 31.64 -9.48
CA TRP A 11 -11.47 31.15 -8.15
C TRP A 11 -11.54 29.63 -8.25
N PHE A 12 -10.44 28.95 -7.96
CA PHE A 12 -10.49 27.57 -7.52
C PHE A 12 -11.16 27.58 -6.15
N LEU A 13 -12.49 27.50 -6.14
CA LEU A 13 -13.21 26.97 -5.00
C LEU A 13 -12.69 25.55 -4.81
N SER A 14 -11.69 25.42 -3.93
CA SER A 14 -11.37 24.16 -3.28
C SER A 14 -12.62 23.76 -2.50
N ALA A 15 -13.55 23.09 -3.17
CA ALA A 15 -14.54 22.29 -2.49
C ALA A 15 -13.74 21.31 -1.64
N CYS A 16 -13.72 21.53 -0.32
CA CYS A 16 -13.42 20.48 0.64
C CYS A 16 -14.48 19.41 0.41
N PHE A 17 -14.16 18.44 -0.43
CA PHE A 17 -14.92 17.21 -0.51
C PHE A 17 -14.64 16.44 0.79
N ASN A 18 -15.44 16.72 1.82
CA ASN A 18 -15.56 15.81 2.95
C ASN A 18 -16.41 14.64 2.47
N GLU A 19 -15.79 13.70 1.75
CA GLU A 19 -16.41 12.41 1.48
C GLU A 19 -16.45 11.62 2.78
N SER A 20 -17.61 11.65 3.45
CA SER A 20 -17.89 10.81 4.60
C SER A 20 -18.27 9.40 4.11
N TYR A 21 -17.50 8.39 4.47
CA TYR A 21 -17.80 7.00 4.14
C TYR A 21 -18.22 6.21 5.40
N ASP A 22 -19.43 5.66 5.39
CA ASP A 22 -19.95 4.86 6.50
C ASP A 22 -19.62 3.36 6.35
N PHE A 23 -18.53 2.93 6.99
CA PHE A 23 -18.06 1.54 6.98
C PHE A 23 -18.50 0.69 8.18
N ARG A 24 -19.41 1.19 9.02
CA ARG A 24 -19.84 0.58 10.29
C ARG A 24 -19.92 -0.95 10.33
N GLY A 25 -19.09 -1.60 11.15
CA GLY A 25 -19.21 -3.02 11.48
C GLY A 25 -19.18 -3.98 10.29
N LYS A 26 -18.84 -3.46 9.09
CA LYS A 26 -18.93 -4.17 7.83
C LYS A 26 -17.54 -4.62 7.41
N GLU A 27 -17.53 -5.82 6.87
CA GLU A 27 -16.44 -6.28 6.02
C GLU A 27 -16.69 -5.75 4.61
N PHE A 28 -15.67 -5.18 4.00
CA PHE A 28 -15.73 -4.67 2.65
C PHE A 28 -14.43 -4.95 1.91
N GLU A 29 -14.51 -4.93 0.59
CA GLU A 29 -13.36 -5.03 -0.28
C GLU A 29 -12.84 -3.62 -0.59
N GLU A 30 -11.57 -3.38 -0.32
CA GLU A 30 -10.89 -2.12 -0.58
C GLU A 30 -9.90 -2.33 -1.75
N PRO A 31 -10.18 -1.80 -2.95
CA PRO A 31 -9.27 -1.90 -4.07
C PRO A 31 -8.06 -0.98 -3.86
N VAL A 32 -6.90 -1.59 -3.60
CA VAL A 32 -5.63 -0.92 -3.40
C VAL A 32 -5.03 -0.56 -4.75
N GLN A 33 -4.83 0.73 -4.98
CA GLN A 33 -4.40 1.28 -6.26
C GLN A 33 -2.88 1.41 -6.34
N ALA A 34 -2.21 1.71 -5.24
CA ALA A 34 -0.76 1.74 -5.15
C ALA A 34 -0.28 1.48 -3.72
N ILE A 35 0.92 0.94 -3.60
CA ILE A 35 1.65 0.81 -2.34
C ILE A 35 3.07 1.29 -2.58
N LEU A 36 3.55 2.21 -1.74
CA LEU A 36 4.91 2.73 -1.79
C LEU A 36 5.64 2.39 -0.50
N LEU A 37 6.93 2.12 -0.61
CA LEU A 37 7.80 1.83 0.52
C LEU A 37 8.93 2.85 0.54
N GLU A 38 9.08 3.56 1.66
CA GLU A 38 10.14 4.55 1.84
C GLU A 38 10.72 4.39 3.24
N SER A 39 12.03 4.11 3.34
CA SER A 39 12.75 3.98 4.61
C SER A 39 12.04 3.04 5.62
N ASP A 40 11.26 3.60 6.53
CA ASP A 40 10.52 2.94 7.61
C ASP A 40 9.00 3.15 7.52
N LYS A 41 8.48 3.54 6.34
CA LYS A 41 7.06 3.80 6.10
C LYS A 41 6.51 3.03 4.92
N ILE A 42 5.27 2.61 5.04
CA ILE A 42 4.46 2.10 3.93
C ILE A 42 3.35 3.11 3.66
N TYR A 43 3.31 3.65 2.45
CA TYR A 43 2.20 4.45 1.98
C TYR A 43 1.24 3.55 1.22
N PHE A 44 -0.02 3.57 1.63
CA PHE A 44 -1.09 2.77 1.06
C PHE A 44 -2.10 3.70 0.44
N ILE A 45 -2.36 3.52 -0.86
CA ILE A 45 -3.27 4.35 -1.63
C ILE A 45 -4.42 3.46 -2.08
N GLY A 46 -5.53 3.56 -1.35
CA GLY A 46 -6.77 2.85 -1.64
C GLY A 46 -7.62 3.60 -2.66
N SER A 47 -8.76 2.99 -3.00
CA SER A 47 -9.82 3.69 -3.74
C SER A 47 -10.63 4.58 -2.80
N THR A 48 -10.72 4.19 -1.53
CA THR A 48 -11.47 4.90 -0.50
C THR A 48 -10.61 5.31 0.69
N ILE A 49 -9.58 4.51 1.02
CA ILE A 49 -8.76 4.74 2.21
C ILE A 49 -7.29 4.90 1.80
N ASP A 50 -6.74 6.07 2.13
CA ASP A 50 -5.31 6.33 2.09
C ASP A 50 -4.74 6.20 3.51
N ALA A 51 -3.57 5.58 3.65
CA ALA A 51 -2.96 5.35 4.96
C ALA A 51 -1.43 5.40 4.93
N ILE A 52 -0.84 5.79 6.05
CA ILE A 52 0.59 5.68 6.32
C ILE A 52 0.79 4.69 7.45
N PHE A 53 1.56 3.65 7.19
CA PHE A 53 2.01 2.71 8.20
C PHE A 53 3.43 3.04 8.59
N ASP A 54 3.66 3.19 9.89
CA ASP A 54 4.95 3.57 10.47
C ASP A 54 5.19 2.75 11.75
N LYS A 55 6.43 2.29 11.93
CA LYS A 55 6.88 1.58 13.12
C LYS A 55 6.60 2.34 14.42
N THR A 56 6.52 3.68 14.39
CA THR A 56 6.30 4.49 15.61
C THR A 56 4.85 4.48 16.08
N LEU A 57 3.93 3.95 15.27
CA LEU A 57 2.49 3.95 15.55
C LEU A 57 2.00 2.65 16.21
N THR A 58 2.89 1.69 16.45
CA THR A 58 2.64 0.52 17.31
C THR A 58 3.80 0.27 18.26
N ASP A 59 3.50 -0.04 19.51
CA ASP A 59 4.45 -0.26 20.62
C ASP A 59 5.20 -1.62 20.53
N ASN A 60 5.43 -2.13 19.31
CA ASN A 60 5.92 -3.48 19.07
C ASN A 60 7.21 -3.46 18.24
N THR A 61 8.30 -3.93 18.83
CA THR A 61 9.61 -4.16 18.19
C THR A 61 9.52 -4.94 16.87
N LYS A 62 8.48 -5.77 16.70
CA LYS A 62 8.17 -6.56 15.49
C LYS A 62 7.81 -5.73 14.24
N ALA A 63 7.38 -4.47 14.38
CA ALA A 63 6.97 -3.64 13.25
C ALA A 63 8.16 -3.22 12.36
N SER A 64 9.32 -2.97 12.98
CA SER A 64 10.55 -2.62 12.26
C SER A 64 11.07 -3.77 11.40
N ASP A 65 10.95 -5.00 11.89
CA ASP A 65 11.28 -6.22 11.15
C ASP A 65 10.37 -6.38 9.93
N VAL A 66 9.07 -6.10 10.04
CA VAL A 66 8.12 -6.22 8.93
C VAL A 66 8.54 -5.36 7.75
N ILE A 67 8.76 -4.06 7.97
CA ILE A 67 9.11 -3.12 6.89
C ILE A 67 10.47 -3.49 6.29
N TYR A 68 11.44 -3.85 7.12
CA TYR A 68 12.75 -4.31 6.67
C TYR A 68 12.65 -5.58 5.80
N PHE A 69 11.92 -6.60 6.25
CA PHE A 69 11.75 -7.86 5.50
C PHE A 69 10.98 -7.65 4.20
N LEU A 70 9.95 -6.80 4.21
CA LEU A 70 9.23 -6.44 3.00
C LEU A 70 10.14 -5.74 2.00
N ASN A 71 10.96 -4.79 2.46
CA ASN A 71 11.93 -4.13 1.58
C ASN A 71 12.93 -5.12 0.99
N LYS A 72 13.47 -6.03 1.81
CA LYS A 72 14.39 -7.08 1.35
C LYS A 72 13.75 -8.03 0.34
N LEU A 73 12.50 -8.45 0.58
CA LEU A 73 11.77 -9.31 -0.34
C LEU A 73 11.54 -8.60 -1.69
N LEU A 74 11.09 -7.35 -1.65
CA LEU A 74 10.76 -6.58 -2.85
C LEU A 74 11.99 -6.21 -3.68
N GLN A 75 13.13 -5.98 -3.03
CA GLN A 75 14.42 -5.74 -3.70
C GLN A 75 15.07 -7.05 -4.20
N SER A 76 14.62 -8.21 -3.73
CA SER A 76 15.16 -9.49 -4.18
C SER A 76 14.60 -9.89 -5.55
N PRO A 77 15.27 -10.81 -6.28
CA PRO A 77 14.72 -11.40 -7.50
C PRO A 77 13.37 -12.10 -7.30
N TYR A 78 13.03 -12.44 -6.06
CA TYR A 78 11.79 -13.13 -5.70
C TYR A 78 10.60 -12.18 -5.58
N GLY A 79 10.79 -10.87 -5.40
CA GLY A 79 9.66 -9.92 -5.34
C GLY A 79 8.76 -10.00 -6.59
N ARG A 80 9.37 -10.24 -7.75
CA ARG A 80 8.66 -10.42 -9.04
C ARG A 80 7.99 -11.80 -9.20
N LYS A 81 8.24 -12.75 -8.31
CA LYS A 81 7.65 -14.10 -8.35
C LYS A 81 6.44 -14.24 -7.43
N ILE A 82 6.07 -13.18 -6.69
CA ILE A 82 4.88 -13.20 -5.84
C ILE A 82 3.67 -13.45 -6.73
N SER A 83 2.94 -14.52 -6.41
CA SER A 83 1.79 -14.97 -7.19
C SER A 83 0.48 -14.40 -6.65
N ASN A 84 0.40 -14.10 -5.35
CA ASN A 84 -0.78 -13.53 -4.73
C ASN A 84 -0.43 -12.58 -3.57
N HIS A 85 -1.22 -11.52 -3.43
CA HIS A 85 -1.14 -10.50 -2.40
C HIS A 85 -2.38 -10.58 -1.52
N ARG A 86 -2.27 -11.23 -0.35
CA ARG A 86 -3.35 -11.21 0.64
C ARG A 86 -3.15 -10.04 1.60
N ILE A 87 -4.06 -9.08 1.56
CA ILE A 87 -4.05 -7.91 2.44
C ILE A 87 -5.34 -7.92 3.27
N THR A 88 -5.19 -7.78 4.59
CA THR A 88 -6.29 -7.54 5.51
C THR A 88 -6.06 -6.22 6.24
N LEU A 89 -7.11 -5.42 6.36
CA LEU A 89 -7.10 -4.14 7.06
C LEU A 89 -8.08 -4.20 8.23
N ALA A 90 -7.62 -3.80 9.41
CA ALA A 90 -8.46 -3.61 10.59
C ALA A 90 -8.47 -2.13 10.94
N ILE A 91 -9.65 -1.51 10.91
CA ILE A 91 -9.80 -0.06 11.06
C ILE A 91 -10.44 0.27 12.41
N TYR A 92 -9.78 1.15 13.16
CA TYR A 92 -10.11 1.61 14.51
C TYR A 92 -9.98 3.14 14.59
N ASP A 93 -11.09 3.85 14.43
CA ASP A 93 -11.12 5.32 14.36
C ASP A 93 -10.21 5.81 13.23
N GLU A 94 -9.28 6.70 13.56
CA GLU A 94 -8.22 7.20 12.69
C GLU A 94 -7.04 6.22 12.52
N ASN A 95 -7.01 5.13 13.29
CA ASN A 95 -5.96 4.13 13.26
C ASN A 95 -6.33 2.95 12.36
N ILE A 96 -5.31 2.35 11.77
CA ILE A 96 -5.46 1.20 10.90
C ILE A 96 -4.32 0.23 11.17
N GLN A 97 -4.62 -1.07 11.14
CA GLN A 97 -3.63 -2.11 11.16
C GLN A 97 -3.66 -2.89 9.87
N ILE A 98 -2.48 -3.19 9.34
CA ILE A 98 -2.33 -4.02 8.14
C ILE A 98 -1.77 -5.39 8.51
N GLN A 99 -2.37 -6.41 7.90
CA GLN A 99 -1.77 -7.71 7.72
C GLN A 99 -1.54 -7.94 6.23
N TYR A 100 -0.30 -8.26 5.86
CA TYR A 100 0.08 -8.58 4.50
C TYR A 100 0.73 -9.96 4.44
N SER A 101 0.24 -10.81 3.54
CA SER A 101 0.77 -12.16 3.33
C SER A 101 1.04 -12.41 1.85
N PRO A 102 2.28 -12.17 1.38
CA PRO A 102 2.70 -12.59 0.04
C PRO A 102 2.67 -14.11 -0.08
N GLN A 103 2.24 -14.61 -1.23
CA GLN A 103 2.22 -16.03 -1.55
C GLN A 103 2.92 -16.32 -2.87
N PHE A 104 3.64 -17.44 -2.90
CA PHE A 104 4.30 -17.97 -4.08
C PHE A 104 3.72 -19.34 -4.39
N ILE A 105 3.25 -19.56 -5.63
CA ILE A 105 2.82 -20.90 -6.03
C ILE A 105 4.05 -21.78 -6.20
N ALA A 106 4.16 -22.84 -5.40
CA ALA A 106 5.35 -23.68 -5.31
C ALA A 106 5.73 -24.31 -6.66
N LYS A 107 4.73 -24.69 -7.48
CA LYS A 107 4.94 -25.29 -8.81
C LYS A 107 5.65 -24.36 -9.81
N ASN A 108 5.62 -23.04 -9.57
CA ASN A 108 6.25 -22.04 -10.43
C ASN A 108 7.68 -21.69 -9.97
N LEU A 109 8.18 -22.34 -8.92
CA LEU A 109 9.47 -22.06 -8.32
C LEU A 109 10.47 -23.20 -8.57
N THR A 110 11.74 -22.84 -8.74
CA THR A 110 12.82 -23.82 -8.71
C THR A 110 13.13 -24.23 -7.26
N MET A 111 13.82 -25.36 -7.08
CA MET A 111 14.27 -25.77 -5.74
C MET A 111 15.17 -24.71 -5.07
N SER A 112 16.00 -24.01 -5.86
CA SER A 112 16.84 -22.91 -5.37
C SER A 112 16.00 -21.72 -4.89
N ASP A 113 14.94 -21.36 -5.62
CA ASP A 113 14.00 -20.31 -5.20
C ASP A 113 13.33 -20.68 -3.87
N ILE A 114 12.87 -21.92 -3.74
CA ILE A 114 12.23 -22.43 -2.52
C ILE A 114 13.19 -22.32 -1.33
N GLN A 115 14.42 -22.81 -1.47
CA GLN A 115 15.42 -22.74 -0.40
C GLN A 115 15.75 -21.29 0.01
N ALA A 116 15.83 -20.38 -0.96
CA ALA A 116 16.08 -18.97 -0.68
C ALA A 116 14.89 -18.29 0.03
N LEU A 117 13.66 -18.57 -0.41
CA LEU A 117 12.45 -18.08 0.25
C LEU A 117 12.33 -18.63 1.67
N GLN A 118 12.66 -19.90 1.90
CA GLN A 118 12.70 -20.49 3.25
C GLN A 118 13.74 -19.80 4.15
N LYS A 119 14.91 -19.42 3.62
CA LYS A 119 15.89 -18.60 4.37
C LYS A 119 15.37 -17.20 4.72
N LEU A 120 14.44 -16.66 3.93
CA LEU A 120 13.71 -15.42 4.24
C LEU A 120 12.52 -15.65 5.21
N GLY A 121 12.33 -16.88 5.68
CA GLY A 121 11.29 -17.28 6.63
C GLY A 121 9.94 -17.58 5.98
N PHE A 122 9.89 -17.86 4.69
CA PHE A 122 8.68 -18.37 4.05
C PHE A 122 8.50 -19.85 4.34
N GLU A 123 7.25 -20.23 4.60
CA GLU A 123 6.89 -21.59 4.95
C GLU A 123 5.93 -22.17 3.93
N PHE A 124 5.99 -23.48 3.74
CA PHE A 124 4.98 -24.17 2.95
C PHE A 124 3.62 -24.09 3.64
N SER A 125 2.58 -23.95 2.82
CA SER A 125 1.23 -24.27 3.26
C SER A 125 1.12 -25.73 3.65
N HIS A 126 0.07 -26.07 4.41
CA HIS A 126 -0.22 -27.47 4.73
C HIS A 126 -0.38 -28.33 3.47
N SER A 127 -1.01 -27.79 2.41
CA SER A 127 -1.16 -28.46 1.12
C SER A 127 0.13 -28.51 0.29
N LYS A 128 1.19 -27.81 0.72
CA LYS A 128 2.46 -27.61 -0.01
C LYS A 128 2.32 -26.95 -1.39
N GLU A 129 1.15 -26.41 -1.71
CA GLU A 129 0.89 -25.75 -2.99
C GLU A 129 1.51 -24.36 -3.09
N TYR A 130 1.73 -23.70 -1.94
CA TYR A 130 2.29 -22.37 -1.88
C TYR A 130 3.28 -22.20 -0.74
N LEU A 131 4.25 -21.31 -0.94
CA LEU A 131 5.02 -20.72 0.15
C LEU A 131 4.41 -19.40 0.54
N TRP A 132 4.34 -19.12 1.84
CA TRP A 132 3.79 -17.88 2.36
C TRP A 132 4.53 -17.44 3.62
N LYS A 133 4.41 -16.15 3.91
CA LYS A 133 4.82 -15.54 5.18
C LYS A 133 3.79 -14.48 5.52
N SER A 134 3.42 -14.38 6.78
CA SER A 134 2.50 -13.35 7.25
C SER A 134 3.24 -12.25 7.99
N TYR A 135 2.94 -11.02 7.61
CA TYR A 135 3.37 -9.82 8.31
C TYR A 135 2.12 -9.17 8.89
N ALA A 136 1.95 -9.21 10.20
CA ALA A 136 0.72 -8.77 10.87
C ALA A 136 1.03 -7.71 11.93
N GLY A 137 0.05 -6.84 12.18
CA GLY A 137 0.07 -5.90 13.30
C GLY A 137 0.94 -4.67 13.08
N LEU A 138 1.24 -4.32 11.82
CA LEU A 138 1.85 -3.03 11.52
C LEU A 138 0.78 -1.95 11.65
N GLY A 139 1.00 -1.00 12.57
CA GLY A 139 0.10 0.11 12.82
C GLY A 139 0.29 1.23 11.80
N GLY A 140 -0.79 1.95 11.57
CA GLY A 140 -0.82 3.10 10.68
C GLY A 140 -1.95 4.04 11.02
N LYS A 141 -1.93 5.18 10.34
CA LYS A 141 -2.95 6.22 10.45
C LYS A 141 -3.59 6.44 9.10
N ILE A 142 -4.92 6.56 9.08
CA ILE A 142 -5.66 6.96 7.88
C ILE A 142 -5.38 8.43 7.62
N THR A 143 -5.19 8.81 6.35
CA THR A 143 -4.78 10.15 5.94
C THR A 143 -5.35 10.51 4.57
N GLN A 144 -5.06 11.72 4.09
CA GLN A 144 -5.19 12.10 2.67
C GLN A 144 -3.87 12.63 2.14
N PHE A 145 -3.48 12.17 0.94
CA PHE A 145 -2.26 12.62 0.27
C PHE A 145 -2.54 13.79 -0.66
N LYS A 146 -1.89 14.94 -0.46
CA LYS A 146 -2.05 16.13 -1.34
C LYS A 146 -1.70 15.82 -2.80
N ASN A 147 -0.68 15.00 -3.02
CA ASN A 147 -0.17 14.61 -4.33
C ASN A 147 -0.68 13.24 -4.80
N ARG A 148 -1.84 12.78 -4.28
CA ARG A 148 -2.46 11.50 -4.65
C ARG A 148 -2.55 11.28 -6.17
N LYS A 149 -2.94 12.32 -6.92
CA LYS A 149 -3.05 12.24 -8.38
C LYS A 149 -1.71 11.92 -9.05
N GLU A 150 -0.65 12.63 -8.68
CA GLU A 150 0.70 12.41 -9.23
C GLU A 150 1.24 11.01 -8.86
N ILE A 151 0.96 10.54 -7.63
CA ILE A 151 1.32 9.18 -7.20
C ILE A 151 0.65 8.14 -8.10
N LEU A 152 -0.66 8.28 -8.33
CA LEU A 152 -1.43 7.33 -9.14
C LEU A 152 -1.08 7.40 -10.63
N GLU A 153 -0.72 8.56 -11.16
CA GLU A 153 -0.22 8.66 -12.55
C GLU A 153 1.08 7.87 -12.75
N LYS A 154 1.91 7.77 -11.71
CA LYS A 154 3.26 7.19 -11.80
C LYS A 154 3.37 5.75 -11.33
N TYR A 155 2.60 5.38 -10.31
CA TYR A 155 2.81 4.13 -9.56
C TYR A 155 1.57 3.26 -9.41
N LYS A 156 0.45 3.63 -10.02
CA LYS A 156 -0.78 2.84 -9.95
C LYS A 156 -0.57 1.44 -10.53
N PHE A 157 -1.08 0.44 -9.85
CA PHE A 157 -1.10 -0.93 -10.35
C PHE A 157 -1.96 -1.04 -11.61
N LYS A 158 -1.53 -1.86 -12.57
CA LYS A 158 -2.36 -2.19 -13.74
C LYS A 158 -3.71 -2.77 -13.32
N GLN A 159 -3.72 -3.61 -12.29
CA GLN A 159 -4.90 -4.15 -11.65
C GLN A 159 -4.82 -3.90 -10.14
N PRO A 160 -5.88 -3.34 -9.51
CA PRO A 160 -5.89 -3.13 -8.07
C PRO A 160 -5.76 -4.46 -7.31
N ILE A 161 -5.07 -4.42 -6.17
CA ILE A 161 -5.10 -5.54 -5.23
C ILE A 161 -6.37 -5.40 -4.40
N ILE A 162 -7.14 -6.46 -4.22
CA ILE A 162 -8.33 -6.41 -3.38
C ILE A 162 -7.94 -6.73 -1.94
N ALA A 163 -7.93 -5.70 -1.08
CA ALA A 163 -7.74 -5.87 0.35
C ALA A 163 -9.09 -6.17 1.03
N LYS A 164 -9.08 -7.05 2.03
CA LYS A 164 -10.24 -7.28 2.88
C LYS A 164 -10.18 -6.34 4.07
N ALA A 165 -11.09 -5.39 4.13
CA ALA A 165 -11.16 -4.42 5.21
C ALA A 165 -12.30 -4.75 6.17
N LYS A 166 -12.06 -4.56 7.47
CA LYS A 166 -13.09 -4.63 8.50
C LYS A 166 -13.03 -3.40 9.38
N SER A 167 -14.15 -2.71 9.46
CA SER A 167 -14.32 -1.57 10.35
C SER A 167 -14.96 -2.02 11.66
N TYR A 168 -14.35 -1.64 12.78
CA TYR A 168 -14.85 -1.94 14.12
C TYR A 168 -15.65 -0.76 14.73
N GLN A 169 -16.12 0.16 13.88
CA GLN A 169 -16.65 1.48 14.27
C GLN A 169 -18.16 1.65 14.12
N LYS A 170 -18.70 2.74 14.74
CA LYS A 170 -20.10 3.21 14.67
C LYS A 170 -20.39 4.31 13.62
N SER A 171 -19.37 4.89 12.99
CA SER A 171 -19.40 5.78 11.82
C SER A 171 -18.00 6.36 11.66
N ILE A 172 -17.43 6.38 10.46
CA ILE A 172 -16.15 7.05 10.23
C ILE A 172 -16.42 8.38 9.53
N GLU A 173 -16.43 9.48 10.29
CA GLU A 173 -16.27 10.81 9.73
C GLU A 173 -14.79 11.14 9.80
N PHE A 174 -14.12 11.12 8.66
CA PHE A 174 -12.74 11.54 8.59
C PHE A 174 -12.68 13.07 8.59
N SER A 175 -12.20 13.66 9.68
CA SER A 175 -11.78 15.07 9.70
C SER A 175 -10.30 15.12 9.36
N PHE A 176 -9.97 15.43 8.10
CA PHE A 176 -8.59 15.46 7.63
C PHE A 176 -7.96 16.85 7.87
N ASP A 177 -7.57 17.16 9.11
CA ASP A 177 -6.75 18.35 9.38
C ASP A 177 -5.32 18.19 8.86
N ASP A 178 -4.80 16.96 8.86
CA ASP A 178 -3.42 16.64 8.46
C ASP A 178 -3.34 16.17 7.00
N THR A 179 -3.49 17.10 6.06
CA THR A 179 -3.21 16.77 4.66
C THR A 179 -1.70 16.77 4.41
N ILE A 180 -1.11 15.61 4.10
CA ILE A 180 0.35 15.44 3.97
C ILE A 180 0.78 15.55 2.50
N SER A 181 1.78 16.39 2.22
CA SER A 181 2.50 16.41 0.93
C SER A 181 3.52 15.27 0.89
N VAL A 182 3.39 14.29 0.01
CA VAL A 182 4.38 13.21 -0.17
C VAL A 182 5.49 13.62 -1.15
N ILE A 183 5.78 14.92 -1.33
CA ILE A 183 6.77 15.36 -2.32
C ILE A 183 8.08 15.76 -1.64
N ALA A 184 9.13 14.96 -1.90
CA ALA A 184 10.48 15.42 -2.33
C ALA A 184 11.58 14.44 -1.92
N ALA A 185 11.59 13.25 -2.52
CA ALA A 185 12.87 12.68 -2.94
C ALA A 185 12.68 12.24 -4.39
N PRO A 186 13.62 12.59 -5.29
CA PRO A 186 13.60 12.04 -6.64
C PRO A 186 13.52 10.53 -6.53
N ILE A 187 13.00 9.90 -7.58
CA ILE A 187 13.30 8.50 -7.87
C ILE A 187 14.80 8.40 -8.17
N THR A 188 15.62 8.55 -7.13
CA THR A 188 16.92 7.92 -6.91
C THR A 188 16.83 7.04 -5.67
N ILE A 189 15.61 6.74 -5.20
CA ILE A 189 15.34 5.43 -4.61
C ILE A 189 15.57 4.44 -5.76
N PRO A 190 16.45 3.42 -5.65
CA PRO A 190 16.32 2.25 -6.50
C PRO A 190 14.94 1.73 -6.21
N ALA A 191 14.00 2.15 -7.05
CA ALA A 191 12.59 1.98 -6.91
C ALA A 191 12.32 0.48 -6.71
N SER A 192 12.25 0.02 -5.47
CA SER A 192 11.28 -0.96 -5.04
C SER A 192 9.90 -0.29 -5.04
N ILE A 193 9.60 0.44 -6.13
CA ILE A 193 8.22 0.62 -6.60
C ILE A 193 7.72 -0.81 -6.69
N ILE A 194 6.62 -1.05 -5.99
CA ILE A 194 5.81 -2.22 -6.18
C ILE A 194 5.24 -2.10 -7.61
N LEU A 195 6.05 -2.40 -8.62
CA LEU A 195 5.59 -2.86 -9.92
C LEU A 195 5.35 -4.35 -9.69
N LEU A 196 4.20 -4.67 -9.09
CA LEU A 196 3.74 -6.06 -9.09
C LEU A 196 3.61 -6.46 -10.54
N PRO A 197 4.24 -7.58 -10.94
CA PRO A 197 4.22 -8.02 -12.31
C PRO A 197 2.84 -8.60 -12.59
N PHE A 198 1.89 -7.74 -12.94
CA PHE A 198 0.73 -8.18 -13.69
C PHE A 198 1.11 -8.06 -15.17
N PHE A 199 1.61 -9.19 -15.65
CA PHE A 199 1.80 -9.62 -17.03
C PHE A 199 2.95 -8.95 -17.82
N ASN A 200 4.04 -9.72 -18.03
CA ASN A 200 4.56 -9.95 -19.38
C ASN A 200 3.37 -10.50 -20.20
N ASP A 201 3.03 -10.00 -21.38
CA ASP A 201 3.92 -9.87 -22.52
C ASP A 201 3.76 -8.54 -23.27
N ALA A 202 4.87 -8.08 -23.84
CA ALA A 202 4.82 -7.27 -25.05
C ALA A 202 4.28 -8.13 -26.21
N PRO A 203 3.42 -7.62 -27.09
CA PRO A 203 3.52 -7.97 -28.49
C PRO A 203 4.60 -7.09 -29.14
N GLN A 204 5.45 -7.75 -29.92
CA GLN A 204 6.24 -7.14 -30.98
C GLN A 204 5.35 -6.42 -31.99
#